data_AF-A0A920RTM2-F1
#
_entry.id   AF-A0A920RTM2-F1
#
_cell.length_a   1.000
_cell.length_b   1.000
_cell.length_c   1.000
_cell.angle_alpha   90.00
_cell.angle_beta   90.00
_cell.angle_gamma   90.00
#
_symmetry.space_group_name_H-M   'P 1'
#
loop_
_entity.id
_entity.type
_entity.pdbx_description
1 polymer ?
#
loop_
_entity_poly.entity_id
_entity_poly.type
_entity_poly.pdbx_seq_one_letter_code
_entity_poly.pdbx_strand_id
1 'polypeptide(L)'
;MWDPDAGLVVPRSQDVVSFAVESSKEKGSLTTYADTPAIGFEIENGRVIGVKTDKGTIKADKVVIASGIWGPLIGEMAGVPVPLSPVEHPLLFFGPLPQAQGVEDFLVYPLLRDQGNSAYVRDTGRLHGGMLEWGYYEDKEPRLVDPEDIGNPEKTMTSDSMRHLDLEEIAEPLEKAFETTPILNELGWDERSSFNGLLSVTSDAFSF
;
A
#
# COMPACT_ATOMS: atom_id res chain seq x y z
N MET A 1 -12.14 12.85 -18.23
CA MET A 1 -12.74 13.60 -17.10
C MET A 1 -11.62 14.43 -16.48
N TRP A 2 -11.89 15.67 -16.07
CA TRP A 2 -10.92 16.53 -15.39
C TRP A 2 -11.50 16.98 -14.05
N ASP A 3 -10.71 16.88 -13.00
CA ASP A 3 -11.04 17.36 -11.66
C ASP A 3 -9.85 18.19 -11.15
N PRO A 4 -9.98 19.52 -11.01
CA PRO A 4 -8.90 20.38 -10.55
C PRO A 4 -8.57 20.21 -9.06
N ASP A 5 -9.46 19.60 -8.28
CA ASP A 5 -9.27 19.37 -6.85
C ASP A 5 -8.68 17.98 -6.56
N ALA A 6 -8.62 17.10 -7.57
CA ALA A 6 -7.97 15.81 -7.46
C ALA A 6 -6.43 15.97 -7.38
N GLY A 7 -5.81 15.24 -6.46
CA GLY A 7 -4.40 15.40 -6.18
C GLY A 7 -3.82 14.31 -5.28
N LEU A 8 -2.58 14.53 -4.87
CA LEU A 8 -1.93 13.75 -3.83
C LEU A 8 -2.41 14.23 -2.45
N VAL A 9 -2.47 13.33 -1.47
CA VAL A 9 -2.59 13.74 -0.06
C VAL A 9 -1.33 14.52 0.32
N VAL A 10 -1.51 15.78 0.70
CA VAL A 10 -0.43 16.69 1.11
C VAL A 10 -0.74 17.25 2.52
N PRO A 11 0.14 17.05 3.53
CA PRO A 11 1.39 16.29 3.46
C PRO A 11 1.14 14.78 3.25
N ARG A 12 2.19 13.99 3.00
CA ARG A 12 2.01 12.57 2.65
C ARG A 12 1.25 11.82 3.74
N SER A 13 0.63 10.71 3.38
CA SER A 13 -0.15 9.88 4.32
C SER A 13 0.65 9.49 5.58
N GLN A 14 1.95 9.22 5.45
CA GLN A 14 2.81 8.93 6.60
C GLN A 14 2.93 10.12 7.57
N ASP A 15 3.00 11.34 7.05
CA ASP A 15 3.06 12.57 7.85
C ASP A 15 1.72 12.83 8.54
N VAL A 16 0.61 12.60 7.83
CA VAL A 16 -0.75 12.71 8.37
C VAL A 16 -0.96 11.72 9.52
N VAL A 17 -0.56 10.46 9.33
CA VAL A 17 -0.63 9.43 10.38
C VAL A 17 0.27 9.80 11.56
N SER A 18 1.50 10.23 11.31
CA SER A 18 2.43 10.65 12.37
C SER A 18 1.87 11.82 13.18
N PHE A 19 1.30 12.82 12.51
CA PHE A 19 0.63 13.94 13.16
C PHE A 19 -0.53 13.49 14.04
N ALA A 20 -1.39 12.59 13.54
CA ALA A 20 -2.53 12.07 14.29
C ALA A 20 -2.11 11.26 15.54
N VAL A 21 -1.06 10.44 15.41
CA VAL A 21 -0.50 9.64 16.51
C VAL A 21 0.11 10.54 17.57
N GLU A 22 1.00 11.45 17.19
CA GLU A 22 1.69 12.32 18.15
C GLU A 22 0.72 13.29 18.84
N SER A 23 -0.24 13.86 18.11
CA SER A 23 -1.29 14.70 18.72
C SER A 23 -2.12 13.92 19.76
N SER A 24 -2.43 12.65 19.49
CA SER A 24 -3.21 11.81 20.40
C SER A 24 -2.39 11.40 21.64
N LYS A 25 -1.08 11.17 21.49
CA LYS A 25 -0.14 10.93 22.60
C LYS A 25 0.02 12.15 23.49
N GLU A 26 0.22 13.33 22.92
CA GLU A 26 0.37 14.58 23.67
C GLU A 26 -0.86 14.89 24.53
N LYS A 27 -2.06 14.53 24.04
CA LYS A 27 -3.32 14.62 24.79
C LYS A 27 -3.48 13.55 25.87
N GLY A 28 -2.56 12.58 25.96
CA GLY A 28 -2.66 11.43 26.88
C GLY A 28 -3.77 10.43 26.52
N SER A 29 -4.30 10.51 25.29
CA SER A 29 -5.42 9.69 24.82
C SER A 29 -5.00 8.43 24.07
N LEU A 30 -3.72 8.32 23.71
CA LEU A 30 -3.15 7.20 22.97
C LEU A 30 -1.85 6.76 23.63
N THR A 31 -1.73 5.45 23.83
CA THR A 31 -0.47 4.77 24.10
C THR A 31 -0.16 3.86 22.91
N THR A 32 1.08 3.91 22.42
CA THR A 32 1.53 3.10 21.27
C THR A 32 2.58 2.10 21.71
N TYR A 33 2.52 0.89 21.13
CA TYR A 33 3.50 -0.16 21.34
C TYR A 33 4.00 -0.65 19.98
N ALA A 34 5.10 -0.06 19.48
CA ALA A 34 5.77 -0.55 18.28
C ALA A 34 6.42 -1.92 18.55
N ASP A 35 6.68 -2.68 17.49
CA ASP A 35 7.32 -4.01 17.56
C ASP A 35 6.66 -4.96 18.56
N THR A 36 5.33 -4.86 18.70
CA THR A 36 4.53 -5.58 19.70
C THR A 36 3.34 -6.22 18.99
N PRO A 37 3.58 -7.28 18.18
CA PRO A 37 2.53 -7.91 17.40
C PRO A 37 1.48 -8.55 18.31
N ALA A 38 0.22 -8.48 17.88
CA ALA A 38 -0.85 -9.28 18.48
C ALA A 38 -0.67 -10.73 18.03
N ILE A 39 -0.56 -11.64 19.00
CA ILE A 39 -0.40 -13.09 18.76
C ILE A 39 -1.63 -13.89 19.19
N GLY A 40 -2.70 -13.21 19.61
CA GLY A 40 -3.97 -13.81 19.97
C GLY A 40 -4.83 -12.90 20.84
N PHE A 41 -5.98 -13.41 21.27
CA PHE A 41 -6.93 -12.69 22.10
C PHE A 41 -7.27 -13.47 23.37
N GLU A 42 -7.68 -12.76 24.42
CA GLU A 42 -8.39 -13.31 25.56
C GLU A 42 -9.87 -13.03 25.39
N ILE A 43 -10.68 -14.10 25.40
CA ILE A 43 -12.13 -14.04 25.18
C ILE A 43 -12.81 -14.81 26.30
N GLU A 44 -13.72 -14.16 27.00
CA GLU A 44 -14.54 -14.75 28.05
C GLU A 44 -16.02 -14.52 27.73
N ASN A 45 -16.83 -15.58 27.80
CA ASN A 45 -18.27 -15.53 27.52
C ASN A 45 -18.60 -14.88 26.17
N GLY A 46 -17.77 -15.12 25.14
CA GLY A 46 -17.94 -14.56 23.80
C GLY A 46 -17.54 -13.09 23.66
N ARG A 47 -16.90 -12.48 24.66
CA ARG A 47 -16.44 -11.09 24.64
C ARG A 47 -14.93 -11.00 24.79
N VAL A 48 -14.29 -10.19 23.96
CA VAL A 48 -12.86 -9.88 24.10
C VAL A 48 -12.61 -9.11 25.39
N ILE A 49 -11.58 -9.52 26.13
CA ILE A 49 -11.13 -8.88 27.37
C ILE A 49 -9.64 -8.51 27.32
N GLY A 50 -8.92 -8.87 26.25
CA GLY A 50 -7.53 -8.48 26.06
C GLY A 50 -6.91 -9.01 24.77
N VAL A 51 -5.75 -8.44 24.45
CA VAL A 51 -4.89 -8.80 23.32
C VAL A 51 -3.60 -9.41 23.88
N LYS A 52 -3.24 -10.60 23.42
CA LYS A 52 -2.00 -11.28 23.81
C LYS A 52 -0.86 -10.82 22.91
N THR A 53 0.29 -10.55 23.51
CA THR A 53 1.55 -10.21 22.83
C THR A 53 2.68 -11.01 23.46
N ASP A 54 3.84 -11.04 22.83
CA ASP A 54 5.07 -11.63 23.38
C ASP A 54 5.58 -10.89 24.64
N LYS A 55 5.11 -9.66 24.86
CA LYS A 55 5.44 -8.80 26.01
C LYS A 55 4.35 -8.81 27.10
N GLY A 56 3.35 -9.69 26.98
CA GLY A 56 2.24 -9.84 27.92
C GLY A 56 0.88 -9.46 27.35
N THR A 57 -0.17 -9.63 28.16
CA THR A 57 -1.54 -9.30 27.75
C THR A 57 -1.88 -7.84 28.02
N ILE A 58 -2.37 -7.14 26.99
CA ILE A 58 -2.97 -5.81 27.10
C ILE A 58 -4.48 -6.01 27.33
N LYS A 59 -5.00 -5.60 28.50
CA LYS A 59 -6.44 -5.69 28.80
C LYS A 59 -7.22 -4.62 28.04
N ALA A 60 -8.33 -5.02 27.42
CA ALA A 60 -9.17 -4.12 26.64
C ALA A 60 -10.62 -4.63 26.57
N ASP A 61 -11.58 -3.73 26.78
CA ASP A 61 -13.01 -4.04 26.68
C ASP A 61 -13.54 -4.12 25.24
N LYS A 62 -12.76 -3.58 24.30
CA LYS A 62 -13.02 -3.50 22.86
C LYS A 62 -11.69 -3.58 22.12
N VAL A 63 -11.71 -4.26 20.98
CA VAL A 63 -10.57 -4.37 20.07
C VAL A 63 -11.05 -4.04 18.66
N VAL A 64 -10.25 -3.27 17.93
CA VAL A 64 -10.46 -2.96 16.52
C VAL A 64 -9.32 -3.59 15.73
N ILE A 65 -9.66 -4.45 14.76
CA ILE A 65 -8.69 -5.03 13.84
C ILE A 65 -8.49 -4.04 12.69
N ALA A 66 -7.33 -3.39 12.66
CA ALA A 66 -6.94 -2.43 11.63
C ALA A 66 -5.58 -2.83 11.00
N SER A 67 -5.37 -4.13 10.81
CA SER A 67 -4.09 -4.74 10.39
C SER A 67 -3.95 -4.89 8.87
N GLY A 68 -4.74 -4.17 8.06
CA GLY A 68 -4.61 -4.13 6.60
C GLY A 68 -4.55 -5.52 5.95
N ILE A 69 -3.48 -5.78 5.18
CA ILE A 69 -3.24 -7.05 4.48
C ILE A 69 -3.12 -8.26 5.43
N TRP A 70 -2.81 -8.06 6.71
CA TRP A 70 -2.82 -9.12 7.73
C TRP A 70 -4.20 -9.32 8.39
N GLY A 71 -5.23 -8.57 7.97
CA GLY A 71 -6.60 -8.63 8.49
C GLY A 71 -7.17 -10.05 8.64
N PRO A 72 -7.07 -10.92 7.60
CA PRO A 72 -7.54 -12.30 7.67
C PRO A 72 -6.91 -13.10 8.83
N LEU A 73 -5.58 -13.04 8.98
CA LEU A 73 -4.84 -13.76 10.02
C LEU A 73 -5.26 -13.30 11.43
N ILE A 74 -5.37 -11.99 11.64
CA ILE A 74 -5.76 -11.44 12.94
C ILE A 74 -7.24 -11.75 13.22
N GLY A 75 -8.10 -11.71 12.21
CA GLY A 75 -9.50 -12.10 12.31
C GLY A 75 -9.68 -13.55 12.74
N GLU A 76 -8.91 -14.47 12.14
CA GLU A 76 -8.92 -15.89 12.50
C GLU A 76 -8.55 -16.12 13.97
N MET A 77 -7.53 -15.43 14.49
CA MET A 77 -7.17 -15.48 15.91
C MET A 77 -8.33 -15.09 16.85
N ALA A 78 -9.22 -14.21 16.39
CA ALA A 78 -10.41 -13.78 17.12
C ALA A 78 -11.64 -14.66 16.87
N GLY A 79 -11.57 -15.65 15.97
CA GLY A 79 -12.71 -16.44 15.50
C GLY A 79 -13.69 -15.65 14.63
N VAL A 80 -13.24 -14.55 14.00
CA VAL A 80 -14.05 -13.68 13.15
C VAL A 80 -13.43 -13.64 11.75
N PRO A 81 -14.01 -14.32 10.74
CA PRO A 81 -13.46 -14.29 9.40
C PRO A 81 -13.54 -12.87 8.82
N VAL A 82 -12.42 -12.36 8.33
CA VAL A 82 -12.32 -11.08 7.62
C VAL A 82 -12.25 -11.38 6.12
N PRO A 83 -13.29 -11.07 5.32
CA PRO A 83 -13.36 -11.42 3.90
C PRO A 83 -12.54 -10.44 3.05
N LEU A 84 -11.22 -10.49 3.23
CA LEU A 84 -10.22 -9.66 2.59
C LEU A 84 -9.14 -10.55 2.02
N SER A 85 -8.61 -10.19 0.86
CA SER A 85 -7.47 -10.88 0.25
C SER A 85 -6.36 -9.88 -0.04
N PRO A 86 -5.11 -10.20 0.31
CA PRO A 86 -3.94 -9.51 -0.22
C PRO A 86 -3.83 -9.75 -1.73
N VAL A 87 -3.50 -8.70 -2.49
CA VAL A 87 -3.25 -8.76 -3.93
C VAL A 87 -2.00 -7.97 -4.26
N GLU A 88 -1.21 -8.44 -5.22
CA GLU A 88 -0.09 -7.68 -5.75
C GLU A 88 -0.56 -6.57 -6.68
N HIS A 89 0.05 -5.39 -6.53
CA HIS A 89 -0.19 -4.17 -7.29
C HIS A 89 1.13 -3.64 -7.83
N PRO A 90 1.44 -3.85 -9.11
CA PRO A 90 2.67 -3.38 -9.74
C PRO A 90 2.81 -1.86 -9.67
N LEU A 91 3.94 -1.41 -9.15
CA LEU A 91 4.36 -0.02 -9.11
C LEU A 91 5.71 0.09 -9.82
N LEU A 92 5.71 0.71 -11.00
CA LEU A 92 6.87 0.87 -11.84
C LEU A 92 7.33 2.32 -11.83
N PHE A 93 8.64 2.53 -11.76
CA PHE A 93 9.24 3.86 -11.76
C PHE A 93 10.06 4.09 -13.03
N PHE A 94 9.99 5.31 -13.57
CA PHE A 94 10.65 5.71 -14.81
C PHE A 94 11.36 7.06 -14.64
N GLY A 95 12.50 7.22 -15.30
CA GLY A 95 13.19 8.51 -15.38
C GLY A 95 14.51 8.55 -14.63
N PRO A 96 14.92 9.73 -14.11
CA PRO A 96 14.10 10.89 -13.73
C PRO A 96 13.45 11.69 -14.86
N LEU A 97 12.29 12.32 -14.59
CA LEU A 97 11.65 13.30 -15.46
C LEU A 97 12.37 14.67 -15.33
N PRO A 98 12.95 15.22 -16.42
CA PRO A 98 13.76 16.45 -16.36
C PRO A 98 13.04 17.66 -15.73
N GLN A 99 11.75 17.82 -16.01
CA GLN A 99 10.94 18.94 -15.54
C GLN A 99 10.58 18.83 -14.04
N ALA A 100 10.69 17.64 -13.45
CA ALA A 100 10.45 17.41 -12.04
C ALA A 100 11.75 17.35 -11.21
N GLN A 101 12.91 17.60 -11.83
CA GLN A 101 14.18 17.63 -11.10
C GLN A 101 14.32 18.90 -10.27
N GLY A 102 14.58 18.74 -8.97
CA GLY A 102 14.88 19.86 -8.05
C GLY A 102 13.68 20.76 -7.74
N VAL A 103 12.46 20.29 -8.03
CA VAL A 103 11.23 21.00 -7.64
C VAL A 103 10.98 20.83 -6.14
N GLU A 104 10.30 21.80 -5.53
CA GLU A 104 9.84 21.72 -4.14
C GLU A 104 8.39 21.20 -4.04
N ASP A 105 7.68 21.16 -5.17
CA ASP A 105 6.31 20.70 -5.25
C ASP A 105 6.22 19.17 -5.10
N PHE A 106 5.10 18.70 -4.53
CA PHE A 106 4.82 17.27 -4.41
C PHE A 106 4.32 16.63 -5.72
N LEU A 107 3.78 17.45 -6.62
CA LEU A 107 3.33 17.11 -7.96
C LEU A 107 3.63 18.29 -8.87
N VAL A 108 4.24 18.02 -10.02
CA VAL A 108 4.48 19.02 -11.08
C VAL A 108 3.36 18.96 -12.11
N TYR A 109 2.85 17.77 -12.38
CA TYR A 109 1.79 17.52 -13.33
C TYR A 109 0.57 16.89 -12.65
N PRO A 110 -0.64 17.06 -13.22
CA PRO A 110 -1.81 16.37 -12.73
C PRO A 110 -1.67 14.85 -12.83
N LEU A 111 -2.33 14.11 -11.93
CA LEU A 111 -2.41 12.66 -12.04
C LEU A 111 -3.19 12.29 -13.30
N LEU A 112 -2.66 11.32 -14.05
CA LEU A 112 -3.33 10.76 -15.22
C LEU A 112 -3.88 9.38 -14.87
N ARG A 113 -5.12 9.10 -15.27
CA ARG A 113 -5.71 7.76 -15.18
C ARG A 113 -6.07 7.26 -16.58
N ASP A 114 -5.42 6.18 -16.98
CA ASP A 114 -5.73 5.44 -18.19
C ASP A 114 -6.66 4.28 -17.83
N GLN A 115 -7.96 4.56 -17.86
CA GLN A 115 -8.96 3.55 -17.50
C GLN A 115 -9.03 2.40 -18.52
N GLY A 116 -8.61 2.61 -19.77
CA GLY A 116 -8.63 1.55 -20.79
C GLY A 116 -7.61 0.45 -20.52
N ASN A 117 -6.52 0.80 -19.84
CA ASN A 117 -5.46 -0.11 -19.44
C ASN A 117 -5.43 -0.36 -17.93
N SER A 118 -6.50 0.01 -17.20
CA SER A 118 -6.58 -0.11 -15.73
C SER A 118 -5.37 0.50 -15.01
N ALA A 119 -4.85 1.63 -15.52
CA ALA A 119 -3.57 2.19 -15.08
C ALA A 119 -3.66 3.66 -14.68
N TYR A 120 -2.60 4.14 -14.03
CA TYR A 120 -2.40 5.55 -13.70
C TYR A 120 -0.93 5.94 -13.81
N VAL A 121 -0.67 7.23 -14.04
CA VAL A 121 0.66 7.84 -14.03
C VAL A 121 0.63 9.04 -13.10
N ARG A 122 1.71 9.23 -12.35
CA ARG A 122 1.96 10.48 -11.63
C ARG A 122 3.46 10.75 -11.54
N ASP A 123 3.84 12.02 -11.49
CA ASP A 123 5.21 12.35 -11.09
C ASP A 123 5.38 12.19 -9.57
N THR A 124 6.62 12.05 -9.15
CA THR A 124 6.97 11.95 -7.73
C THR A 124 7.36 13.30 -7.13
N GLY A 125 7.36 14.38 -7.94
CA GLY A 125 7.75 15.73 -7.54
C GLY A 125 9.12 15.75 -6.85
N ARG A 126 9.21 16.50 -5.74
CA ARG A 126 10.40 16.51 -4.88
C ARG A 126 10.77 15.15 -4.27
N LEU A 127 9.84 14.20 -4.28
CA LEU A 127 10.03 12.87 -3.69
C LEU A 127 10.56 11.92 -4.76
N HIS A 128 11.31 10.89 -4.35
CA HIS A 128 11.92 9.89 -5.24
C HIS A 128 12.66 10.50 -6.45
N GLY A 129 13.24 11.70 -6.30
CA GLY A 129 14.05 12.33 -7.33
C GLY A 129 13.29 12.65 -8.62
N GLY A 130 12.01 13.05 -8.56
CA GLY A 130 11.27 13.51 -9.73
C GLY A 130 11.10 12.48 -10.84
N MET A 131 10.83 11.22 -10.48
CA MET A 131 10.50 10.13 -11.40
C MET A 131 9.02 10.17 -11.80
N LEU A 132 8.65 9.36 -12.79
CA LEU A 132 7.26 8.98 -13.03
C LEU A 132 6.98 7.63 -12.38
N GLU A 133 5.92 7.56 -11.60
CA GLU A 133 5.33 6.33 -11.07
C GLU A 133 4.16 5.95 -11.97
N TRP A 134 4.23 4.75 -12.55
CA TRP A 134 3.14 4.13 -13.28
C TRP A 134 2.70 2.87 -12.55
N GLY A 135 1.42 2.78 -12.23
CA GLY A 135 0.83 1.60 -11.62
C GLY A 135 -0.37 1.14 -12.40
N TYR A 136 -0.61 -0.16 -12.41
CA TYR A 136 -1.78 -0.75 -13.08
C TYR A 136 -2.41 -1.84 -12.22
N TYR A 137 -3.70 -2.07 -12.46
CA TYR A 137 -4.47 -3.12 -11.81
C TYR A 137 -4.70 -4.27 -12.77
N GLU A 138 -4.44 -5.49 -12.32
CA GLU A 138 -4.74 -6.70 -13.09
C GLU A 138 -6.21 -7.05 -12.97
N ASP A 139 -6.93 -6.85 -14.07
CA ASP A 139 -8.38 -6.96 -14.15
C ASP A 139 -8.86 -8.37 -14.55
N LYS A 140 -7.97 -9.21 -15.10
CA LYS A 140 -8.30 -10.55 -15.59
C LYS A 140 -7.84 -11.66 -14.64
N GLU A 141 -6.57 -11.63 -14.26
CA GLU A 141 -5.93 -12.68 -13.45
C GLU A 141 -5.15 -12.04 -12.30
N PRO A 142 -5.83 -11.43 -11.31
CA PRO A 142 -5.14 -10.76 -10.21
C PRO A 142 -4.29 -11.75 -9.41
N ARG A 143 -3.05 -11.37 -9.12
CA ARG A 143 -2.12 -12.13 -8.27
C ARG A 143 -2.48 -12.00 -6.79
N LEU A 144 -3.38 -12.88 -6.34
CA LEU A 144 -3.71 -13.01 -4.92
C LEU A 144 -2.54 -13.60 -4.14
N VAL A 145 -2.30 -13.07 -2.95
CA VAL A 145 -1.26 -13.55 -2.03
C VAL A 145 -1.92 -14.16 -0.82
N ASP A 146 -1.50 -15.37 -0.47
CA ASP A 146 -1.86 -15.99 0.79
C ASP A 146 -1.37 -15.09 1.93
N PRO A 147 -2.22 -14.66 2.89
CA PRO A 147 -1.80 -13.85 4.02
C PRO A 147 -0.61 -14.43 4.79
N GLU A 148 -0.43 -15.76 4.84
CA GLU A 148 0.72 -16.41 5.48
C GLU A 148 2.04 -16.24 4.71
N ASP A 149 2.00 -15.90 3.42
CA ASP A 149 3.17 -15.67 2.56
C ASP A 149 3.64 -14.20 2.56
N ILE A 150 2.95 -13.32 3.31
CA ILE A 150 3.36 -11.92 3.50
C ILE A 150 4.68 -11.87 4.28
N GLY A 151 5.66 -11.10 3.79
CA GLY A 151 6.99 -11.02 4.40
C GLY A 151 7.90 -12.22 4.12
N ASN A 152 7.54 -13.11 3.18
CA ASN A 152 8.40 -14.21 2.76
C ASN A 152 9.78 -13.66 2.27
N PRO A 153 10.90 -14.03 2.90
CA PRO A 153 12.22 -13.48 2.57
C PRO A 153 12.69 -13.70 1.13
N GLU A 154 12.19 -14.74 0.46
CA GLU A 154 12.57 -15.06 -0.93
C GLU A 154 11.77 -14.24 -1.96
N LYS A 155 10.68 -13.60 -1.53
CA LYS A 155 9.74 -12.88 -2.41
C LYS A 155 9.66 -11.39 -2.10
N THR A 156 10.18 -10.97 -0.95
CA THR A 156 10.02 -9.64 -0.39
C THR A 156 11.29 -8.82 -0.55
N MET A 157 11.13 -7.54 -0.86
CA MET A 157 12.19 -6.55 -0.97
C MET A 157 12.50 -5.92 0.41
N THR A 158 12.34 -4.61 0.53
CA THR A 158 12.75 -3.83 1.72
C THR A 158 11.69 -3.80 2.83
N SER A 159 10.47 -4.23 2.55
CA SER A 159 9.34 -4.22 3.49
C SER A 159 8.39 -5.38 3.17
N ASP A 160 7.76 -5.96 4.18
CA ASP A 160 6.83 -7.11 4.05
C ASP A 160 5.70 -6.91 3.03
N SER A 161 5.34 -5.66 2.74
CA SER A 161 4.33 -5.30 1.74
C SER A 161 4.88 -5.02 0.33
N MET A 162 6.18 -5.18 0.11
CA MET A 162 6.85 -4.93 -1.16
C MET A 162 7.48 -6.23 -1.65
N ARG A 163 6.92 -6.80 -2.72
CA ARG A 163 7.40 -8.02 -3.34
C ARG A 163 8.20 -7.73 -4.61
N HIS A 164 9.06 -8.66 -4.99
CA HIS A 164 9.77 -8.61 -6.27
C HIS A 164 8.77 -8.53 -7.43
N LEU A 165 9.18 -7.81 -8.47
CA LEU A 165 8.42 -7.61 -9.70
C LEU A 165 9.25 -8.17 -10.84
N ASP A 166 8.71 -9.15 -11.55
CA ASP A 166 9.40 -9.78 -12.67
C ASP A 166 8.97 -9.14 -13.99
N LEU A 167 9.90 -8.99 -14.94
CA LEU A 167 9.62 -8.37 -16.24
C LEU A 167 8.53 -9.14 -17.00
N GLU A 168 8.50 -10.47 -16.87
CA GLU A 168 7.49 -11.34 -17.48
C GLU A 168 6.07 -11.00 -17.01
N GLU A 169 5.90 -10.53 -15.78
CA GLU A 169 4.59 -10.15 -15.22
C GLU A 169 4.06 -8.86 -15.86
N ILE A 170 4.96 -7.95 -16.23
CA ILE A 170 4.61 -6.60 -16.67
C ILE A 170 4.79 -6.37 -18.17
N ALA A 171 5.33 -7.33 -18.93
CA ALA A 171 5.70 -7.12 -20.33
C ALA A 171 4.54 -6.61 -21.22
N GLU A 172 3.38 -7.27 -21.19
CA GLU A 172 2.20 -6.85 -21.94
C GLU A 172 1.60 -5.52 -21.42
N PRO A 173 1.38 -5.33 -20.10
CA PRO A 173 0.94 -4.05 -19.55
C PRO A 173 1.87 -2.88 -19.92
N LEU A 174 3.18 -3.11 -19.89
CA LEU A 174 4.20 -2.10 -20.19
C LEU A 174 4.19 -1.70 -21.67
N GLU A 175 3.98 -2.64 -22.58
CA GLU A 175 3.81 -2.34 -24.02
C GLU A 175 2.63 -1.38 -24.24
N LYS A 176 1.48 -1.65 -23.61
CA LYS A 176 0.30 -0.77 -23.67
C LYS A 176 0.57 0.59 -23.03
N ALA A 177 1.31 0.62 -21.93
CA ALA A 177 1.70 1.87 -21.27
C ALA A 177 2.53 2.76 -22.19
N PHE A 178 3.40 2.18 -23.03
CA PHE A 178 4.20 2.93 -24.01
C PHE A 178 3.37 3.47 -25.18
N GLU A 179 2.26 2.81 -25.54
CA GLU A 179 1.33 3.34 -26.54
C GLU A 179 0.58 4.57 -26.03
N THR A 180 0.07 4.53 -24.79
CA THR A 180 -0.76 5.62 -24.25
C THR A 180 0.06 6.72 -23.57
N THR A 181 1.23 6.38 -23.04
CA THR A 181 2.15 7.31 -22.35
C THR A 181 3.60 7.14 -22.86
N PRO A 182 3.91 7.59 -24.09
CA PRO A 182 5.20 7.31 -24.75
C PRO A 182 6.45 7.77 -23.98
N ILE A 183 6.31 8.82 -23.15
CA ILE A 183 7.42 9.34 -22.34
C ILE A 183 7.98 8.30 -21.36
N LEU A 184 7.20 7.30 -20.94
CA LEU A 184 7.70 6.20 -20.10
C LEU A 184 8.80 5.41 -20.83
N ASN A 185 8.66 5.18 -22.13
CA ASN A 185 9.67 4.49 -22.93
C ASN A 185 10.95 5.34 -23.11
N GLU A 186 10.79 6.65 -23.26
CA GLU A 186 11.93 7.58 -23.40
C GLU A 186 12.77 7.70 -22.13
N LEU A 187 12.10 7.68 -20.97
CA LEU A 187 12.71 7.85 -19.66
C LEU A 187 13.42 6.58 -19.15
N GLY A 188 12.96 5.41 -19.59
CA GLY A 188 13.50 4.11 -19.18
C GLY A 188 12.95 3.64 -17.83
N TRP A 189 12.75 2.32 -17.72
CA TRP A 189 12.26 1.65 -16.52
C TRP A 189 13.39 1.46 -15.49
N ASP A 190 13.14 1.86 -14.24
CA ASP A 190 14.02 1.59 -13.11
C ASP A 190 13.54 0.36 -12.34
N GLU A 191 14.12 -0.80 -12.69
CA GLU A 191 13.81 -2.09 -12.06
C GLU A 191 14.03 -2.06 -10.54
N ARG A 192 15.07 -1.36 -10.08
CA ARG A 192 15.46 -1.33 -8.66
C ARG A 192 14.41 -0.71 -7.75
N SER A 193 13.74 0.34 -8.21
CA SER A 193 12.70 1.03 -7.42
C SER A 193 11.31 0.48 -7.69
N SER A 194 11.15 -0.39 -8.69
CA SER A 194 9.87 -0.98 -9.07
C SER A 194 9.59 -2.26 -8.29
N PHE A 195 8.33 -2.48 -7.91
CA PHE A 195 7.95 -3.60 -7.05
C PHE A 195 6.46 -3.95 -7.16
N ASN A 196 6.09 -5.15 -6.72
CA ASN A 196 4.71 -5.56 -6.48
C ASN A 196 4.30 -5.11 -5.06
N GLY A 197 3.49 -4.06 -4.94
CA GLY A 197 2.95 -3.60 -3.66
C GLY A 197 1.74 -4.43 -3.21
N LEU A 198 1.65 -4.81 -1.94
CA LEU A 198 0.49 -5.54 -1.43
C LEU A 198 -0.67 -4.61 -1.06
N LEU A 199 -1.85 -4.85 -1.64
CA LEU A 199 -3.10 -4.17 -1.35
C LEU A 199 -4.11 -5.12 -0.71
N SER A 200 -5.05 -4.55 0.03
CA SER A 200 -6.22 -5.27 0.54
C SER A 200 -7.39 -5.12 -0.42
N VAL A 201 -8.00 -6.23 -0.85
CA VAL A 201 -9.22 -6.22 -1.65
C VAL A 201 -10.31 -7.08 -1.01
N THR A 202 -11.57 -6.67 -1.21
CA THR A 202 -12.76 -7.45 -0.86
C THR A 202 -13.44 -7.96 -2.13
N SER A 203 -14.36 -8.92 -2.00
CA SER A 203 -15.08 -9.49 -3.14
C SER A 203 -15.90 -8.49 -3.96
N ASP A 204 -16.28 -7.37 -3.36
CA ASP A 204 -17.04 -6.28 -3.98
C ASP A 204 -16.22 -4.99 -4.20
N ALA A 205 -14.93 -5.03 -3.85
CA ALA A 205 -14.02 -3.88 -3.87
C ALA A 205 -14.52 -2.66 -3.06
N PHE A 206 -15.49 -2.82 -2.17
CA PHE A 206 -16.01 -1.72 -1.36
C PHE A 206 -15.01 -1.39 -0.24
N SER A 207 -14.61 -0.11 -0.15
CA SER A 207 -13.82 0.40 0.97
C SER A 207 -14.78 0.92 2.05
N PHE A 208 -14.69 0.37 3.27
CA PHE A 208 -15.42 0.88 4.45
C PHE A 208 -14.77 2.13 5.05
#